data_AF-A0A950GVT0-F1
#
_entry.id   AF-A0A950GVT0-F1
#
_cell.length_a   1.000
_cell.length_b   1.000
_cell.length_c   1.000
_cell.angle_alpha   90.00
_cell.angle_beta   90.00
_cell.angle_gamma   90.00
#
_symmetry.space_group_name_H-M   'P 1'
#
loop_
_entity.id
_entity.type
_entity.pdbx_description
1 polymer ?
#
loop_
_entity_poly.entity_id
_entity_poly.type
_entity_poly.pdbx_seq_one_letter_code
_entity_poly.pdbx_strand_id
1 'polypeptide(L)'
;QVRVGQTTEDGMFTLEEAECLADCDRAPCLQVNHRYVGALDAPAFNRLVDDLRAGRREEEIPTHGVLNRVERQTVPERQTVPAAPKASGRRGAR
;
A
#
# COMPACT_ATOMS: atom_id res chain seq x y z
N GLN A 1 2.42 24.41 7.91
CA GLN A 1 1.48 23.92 6.86
C GLN A 1 2.26 23.89 5.55
N VAL A 2 2.19 22.80 4.79
CA VAL A 2 2.97 22.60 3.55
C VAL A 2 2.05 22.54 2.32
N ARG A 3 2.56 22.85 1.14
CA ARG A 3 1.88 22.67 -0.15
C ARG A 3 2.35 21.38 -0.82
N VAL A 4 1.62 20.94 -1.84
CA VAL A 4 2.08 19.86 -2.73
C VAL A 4 3.45 20.21 -3.31
N GLY A 5 4.36 19.24 -3.32
CA GLY A 5 5.75 19.35 -3.73
C GLY A 5 6.69 19.92 -2.67
N GLN A 6 6.21 20.18 -1.44
CA GLN A 6 7.03 20.71 -0.35
C GLN A 6 7.29 19.68 0.74
N THR A 7 8.41 19.89 1.41
CA THR A 7 8.81 19.16 2.62
C THR A 7 8.54 20.02 3.85
N THR A 8 8.14 19.40 4.96
CA THR A 8 8.02 20.05 6.26
C THR A 8 9.36 20.59 6.75
N GLU A 9 9.34 21.63 7.58
CA GLU A 9 10.58 22.27 8.11
C GLU A 9 11.44 21.30 8.93
N ASP A 10 10.82 20.33 9.59
CA ASP A 10 11.49 19.25 10.32
C ASP A 10 12.14 18.20 9.40
N GLY A 11 11.94 18.30 8.09
CA GLY A 11 12.47 17.37 7.09
C GLY A 11 11.81 15.99 7.08
N MET A 12 10.76 15.77 7.89
CA MET A 12 10.19 14.45 8.14
C MET A 12 9.22 14.00 7.04
N PHE A 13 8.47 14.93 6.44
CA PHE A 13 7.41 14.63 5.50
C PHE A 13 7.53 15.47 4.24
N THR A 14 7.47 14.83 3.08
CA THR A 14 7.25 15.48 1.78
C THR A 14 5.86 15.11 1.28
N LEU A 15 5.08 16.12 0.89
CA LEU A 15 3.77 15.89 0.32
C LEU A 15 3.88 15.92 -1.20
N GLU A 16 3.66 14.79 -1.85
CA GLU A 16 3.65 14.68 -3.32
C GLU A 16 2.25 14.36 -3.81
N GLU A 17 1.94 14.83 -5.02
CA GLU A 17 0.74 14.40 -5.73
C GLU A 17 1.06 13.14 -6.52
N ALA A 18 0.16 12.16 -6.44
CA ALA A 18 0.27 10.92 -7.17
C ALA A 18 -0.98 10.72 -8.00
N GLU A 19 -0.78 10.11 -9.16
CA GLU A 19 -1.85 9.59 -9.99
C GLU A 19 -2.48 8.35 -9.32
N CYS A 20 -3.28 7.61 -10.10
CA CYS A 20 -3.93 6.38 -9.64
C CYS A 20 -2.98 5.42 -8.93
N LEU A 21 -3.28 5.10 -7.67
CA LEU A 21 -2.55 4.14 -6.84
C LEU A 21 -3.06 2.69 -7.01
N ALA A 22 -4.15 2.48 -7.73
CA ALA A 22 -4.82 1.17 -7.87
C ALA A 22 -5.27 0.54 -6.52
N ASP A 23 -5.66 1.39 -5.56
CA ASP A 23 -6.25 1.00 -4.26
C ASP A 23 -7.69 1.55 -4.13
N CYS A 24 -8.43 1.50 -5.24
CA CYS A 24 -9.70 2.22 -5.43
C CYS A 24 -10.82 1.74 -4.48
N ASP A 25 -10.81 0.47 -4.08
CA ASP A 25 -11.73 -0.11 -3.11
C ASP A 25 -11.52 0.42 -1.68
N ARG A 26 -10.37 1.06 -1.43
CA ARG A 26 -10.01 1.70 -0.17
C ARG A 26 -9.81 3.21 -0.33
N ALA A 27 -10.46 3.84 -1.31
CA ALA A 27 -10.43 5.30 -1.42
C ALA A 27 -11.14 5.97 -0.21
N PRO A 28 -10.69 7.15 0.27
CA PRO A 28 -9.44 7.85 -0.08
C PRO A 28 -8.17 7.09 0.38
N CYS A 29 -7.13 7.10 -0.45
CA CYS A 29 -5.88 6.40 -0.20
C CYS A 29 -4.64 7.23 -0.57
N LEU A 30 -3.49 6.87 0.01
CA LEU A 30 -2.17 7.45 -0.25
C LEU A 30 -1.06 6.42 -0.04
N GLN A 31 0.19 6.82 -0.30
CA GLN A 31 1.36 6.04 0.04
C GLN A 31 2.29 6.77 1.02
N VAL A 32 2.92 6.00 1.90
CA VAL A 32 4.04 6.46 2.75
C VAL A 32 5.18 5.45 2.59
N ASN A 33 6.34 5.88 2.10
CA ASN A 33 7.51 5.01 1.90
C ASN A 33 7.18 3.68 1.19
N HIS A 34 6.40 3.74 0.10
CA HIS A 34 5.94 2.57 -0.67
C HIS A 34 4.96 1.63 0.06
N ARG A 35 4.32 2.09 1.14
CA ARG A 35 3.24 1.38 1.82
C ARG A 35 1.91 2.06 1.55
N TYR A 36 0.90 1.26 1.25
CA TYR A 36 -0.44 1.72 0.91
C TYR A 36 -1.26 1.96 2.18
N VAL A 37 -1.79 3.17 2.32
CA VAL A 37 -2.71 3.51 3.41
C VAL A 37 -4.01 3.98 2.78
N GLY A 38 -5.10 3.26 3.07
CA GLY A 38 -6.41 3.52 2.50
C GLY A 38 -7.50 3.60 3.58
N ALA A 39 -8.72 3.85 3.13
CA ALA A 39 -9.91 4.13 3.94
C ALA A 39 -9.70 5.31 4.89
N LEU A 40 -9.04 6.37 4.39
CA LEU A 40 -8.71 7.54 5.18
C LEU A 40 -9.81 8.60 5.15
N ASP A 41 -10.08 9.18 6.32
CA ASP A 41 -10.70 10.49 6.48
C ASP A 41 -9.69 11.50 7.07
N ALA A 42 -10.06 12.77 7.21
CA ALA A 42 -9.15 13.79 7.74
C ALA A 42 -8.65 13.48 9.18
N PRO A 43 -9.50 13.02 10.13
CA PRO A 43 -9.03 12.57 11.44
C PRO A 43 -8.05 11.40 11.39
N ALA A 44 -8.29 10.39 10.54
CA ALA A 44 -7.41 9.24 10.36
C ALA A 44 -6.07 9.66 9.75
N PHE A 45 -6.08 10.59 8.79
CA PHE A 45 -4.86 11.17 8.24
C PHE A 45 -4.03 11.89 9.31
N ASN A 46 -4.65 12.72 10.16
CA ASN A 46 -3.93 13.38 11.25
C ASN A 46 -3.31 12.37 12.22
N ARG A 47 -4.06 11.34 12.61
CA ARG A 47 -3.54 10.25 13.45
C ARG A 47 -2.36 9.52 12.79
N LEU A 48 -2.46 9.24 11.49
CA LEU A 48 -1.36 8.63 10.72
C LEU A 48 -0.08 9.47 10.80
N VAL A 49 -0.18 10.78 10.59
CA VAL A 49 0.97 11.70 10.67
C VAL A 49 1.58 11.71 12.08
N ASP A 50 0.75 11.77 13.12
CA ASP A 50 1.22 11.75 14.51
C ASP A 50 1.87 10.41 14.89
N ASP A 51 1.32 9.29 14.42
CA ASP A 51 1.88 7.96 14.64
C ASP A 51 3.22 7.79 13.93
N LEU A 52 3.35 8.28 12.70
CA LEU A 52 4.60 8.27 11.94
C LEU A 52 5.67 9.13 12.62
N ARG A 53 5.32 10.35 13.04
CA ARG A 53 6.26 11.23 13.75
C ARG A 53 6.76 10.61 15.05
N ALA A 54 5.90 9.86 15.75
CA ALA A 54 6.23 9.18 16.99
C ALA A 54 6.88 7.79 16.81
N GLY A 55 7.10 7.34 15.57
CA GLY A 55 7.67 6.02 15.28
C GLY A 55 6.76 4.83 15.58
N ARG A 56 5.47 5.06 15.89
CA ARG A 56 4.52 3.99 16.29
C ARG A 56 4.20 2.99 15.18
N ARG A 57 4.55 3.30 13.93
CA ARG A 57 4.29 2.43 12.76
C ARG A 57 5.55 1.93 12.06
N GLU A 58 6.73 2.02 12.67
CA GLU A 58 8.01 1.72 12.01
C GLU A 58 8.11 0.27 11.48
N GLU A 59 7.46 -0.68 12.14
CA GLU A 59 7.41 -2.08 11.68
C GLU A 59 6.60 -2.26 10.38
N GLU A 60 5.51 -1.51 10.22
CA GLU A 60 4.64 -1.58 9.04
C GLU A 60 5.11 -0.64 7.92
N ILE A 61 5.50 0.56 8.30
CA ILE A 61 5.96 1.65 7.43
C ILE A 61 7.40 1.98 7.84
N PRO A 62 8.38 1.22 7.34
CA PRO A 62 9.77 1.47 7.64
C PRO A 62 10.26 2.78 6.98
N THR A 63 11.45 3.21 7.37
CA THR A 63 12.16 4.34 6.78
C THR A 63 12.26 4.22 5.25
N HIS A 64 12.28 5.38 4.60
CA HIS A 64 12.40 5.49 3.15
C HIS A 64 13.58 4.66 2.60
N GLY A 65 13.36 3.99 1.46
CA GLY A 65 14.35 3.11 0.82
C GLY A 65 14.27 1.63 1.22
N VAL A 66 13.44 1.25 2.19
CA VAL A 66 13.25 -0.15 2.60
C VAL A 66 12.15 -0.83 1.78
N LEU A 67 12.53 -1.53 0.72
CA LEU A 67 11.57 -2.16 -0.21
C LEU A 67 11.01 -3.50 0.31
N ASN A 68 11.89 -4.48 0.55
CA ASN A 68 11.48 -5.90 0.71
C ASN A 68 11.25 -6.37 2.15
N ARG A 69 11.05 -5.45 3.11
CA ARG A 69 10.91 -5.83 4.53
C ARG A 69 9.49 -6.21 4.93
N VAL A 70 8.50 -5.60 4.30
CA VAL A 70 7.08 -5.77 4.66
C VAL A 70 6.33 -6.16 3.41
N GLU A 71 5.73 -7.35 3.44
CA GLU A 71 4.84 -7.80 2.37
C GLU A 71 3.51 -7.05 2.45
N ARG A 72 3.01 -6.59 1.30
CA ARG A 72 1.69 -5.97 1.25
C ARG A 72 0.63 -7.04 1.46
N GLN A 73 -0.19 -6.88 2.49
CA GLN A 73 -1.35 -7.74 2.68
C GLN A 73 -2.40 -7.43 1.61
N THR A 74 -2.40 -8.19 0.52
CA THR A 74 -3.42 -8.12 -0.52
C THR A 74 -4.50 -9.15 -0.25
N VAL A 75 -5.68 -8.70 0.19
CA VAL A 75 -6.90 -9.52 0.45
C VAL A 75 -6.73 -10.50 1.63
N PRO A 76 -7.75 -10.73 2.50
CA PRO A 76 -7.70 -11.88 3.40
C PRO A 76 -7.51 -13.13 2.55
N GLU A 77 -6.45 -13.88 2.83
CA GLU A 77 -6.01 -15.12 2.17
C GLU A 77 -6.90 -15.54 1.00
N ARG A 78 -6.52 -15.11 -0.21
CA ARG A 78 -7.13 -15.57 -1.44
C ARG A 78 -7.07 -17.09 -1.39
N GLN A 79 -8.20 -17.73 -1.12
CA GLN A 79 -8.37 -19.17 -1.33
C GLN A 79 -7.72 -19.48 -2.67
N THR A 80 -6.66 -20.28 -2.64
CA THR A 80 -6.01 -20.74 -3.84
C THR A 80 -7.09 -21.37 -4.68
N VAL A 81 -7.43 -20.74 -5.81
CA VAL A 81 -8.34 -21.37 -6.77
C VAL A 81 -7.54 -22.57 -7.27
N PRO A 82 -7.94 -23.82 -6.95
CA PRO A 82 -7.16 -24.96 -7.36
C PRO A 82 -7.04 -24.93 -8.88
N ALA A 83 -5.83 -25.12 -9.38
CA ALA A 83 -5.60 -25.17 -10.82
C ALA A 83 -6.56 -26.19 -11.43
N ALA A 84 -7.38 -25.75 -12.39
CA ALA A 84 -8.27 -26.65 -13.10
C ALA A 84 -7.44 -27.82 -13.68
N PRO A 85 -7.87 -29.08 -13.52
CA PRO A 85 -7.13 -30.21 -14.05
C PRO A 85 -6.97 -30.01 -15.56
N LYS A 86 -5.73 -30.02 -16.04
CA LYS A 86 -5.47 -29.93 -17.48
C LYS A 86 -6.22 -31.08 -18.14
N ALA A 87 -7.18 -30.76 -19.00
CA ALA A 87 -7.89 -31.75 -19.78
C ALA A 87 -6.86 -32.58 -20.55
N SER A 88 -6.74 -33.86 -20.19
CA SER A 88 -5.90 -34.80 -20.93
C SER A 88 -6.50 -34.90 -22.33
N GLY A 89 -5.88 -34.24 -23.31
CA GLY A 89 -6.29 -34.32 -24.69
C GLY A 89 -6.37 -35.78 -25.10
N ARG A 90 -7.55 -36.26 -25.47
CA ARG A 90 -7.67 -37.48 -26.26
C ARG A 90 -7.01 -37.17 -27.59
N ARG A 91 -5.78 -37.65 -27.80
CA ARG A 91 -5.23 -37.86 -29.14
C ARG A 91 -6.17 -38.85 -29.82
N GLY A 92 -7.12 -38.31 -30.58
CA GLY A 92 -7.95 -39.09 -31.50
C GLY A 92 -7.03 -39.70 -32.54
N ALA A 93 -6.84 -41.01 -32.46
CA ALA A 93 -6.40 -41.80 -33.59
C ALA A 93 -7.61 -42.00 -34.50
N ARG A 94 -7.58 -41.38 -35.68
CA ARG A 94 -7.99 -41.94 -36.98
C ARG A 94 -7.91 -40.85 -38.05
#